data_AF-A0A355G2N8-F1
#
_entry.id   AF-A0A355G2N8-F1
#
_cell.length_a   1.000
_cell.length_b   1.000
_cell.length_c   1.000
_cell.angle_alpha   90.00
_cell.angle_beta   90.00
_cell.angle_gamma   90.00
#
_symmetry.space_group_name_H-M   'P 1'
#
loop_
_entity.id
_entity.type
_entity.pdbx_description
1 polymer ?
#
loop_
_entity_poly.entity_id
_entity_poly.type
_entity_poly.pdbx_seq_one_letter_code
_entity_poly.pdbx_strand_id
1 'polypeptide(L)'
;MILSLKLFFYRATALLLSFLELMPCQLSKLPYIDVSTGNISVFEKSGYASRVMPLSSGALIGGYEQGKVIKTKISRDDGKTWESTTVAASVEGLDCDNVNFYEKDGIVFLAYRAIGYRQDGSFYGSIQ
;
A
#
# COMPACT_ATOMS: atom_id res chain seq x y z
N MET A 1 -30.99 46.80 22.88
CA MET A 1 -30.08 45.71 23.31
C MET A 1 -30.43 44.40 22.57
N ILE A 2 -30.30 44.36 21.24
CA ILE A 2 -30.46 43.14 20.40
C ILE A 2 -29.44 43.12 19.24
N LEU A 3 -28.86 44.27 18.86
CA LEU A 3 -27.89 44.36 17.76
C LEU A 3 -26.48 43.82 18.07
N SER A 4 -26.05 43.68 19.33
CA SER A 4 -24.66 43.28 19.64
C SER A 4 -24.44 41.76 19.69
N LEU A 5 -25.49 40.93 19.76
CA LEU A 5 -25.33 39.47 19.75
C LEU A 5 -25.14 38.90 18.33
N LYS A 6 -25.73 39.53 17.31
CA LYS A 6 -25.59 39.08 15.91
C LYS A 6 -24.17 39.28 15.36
N LEU A 7 -23.46 40.32 15.80
CA LEU A 7 -22.08 40.58 15.36
C LEU A 7 -21.06 39.61 15.98
N PHE A 8 -21.34 39.08 17.17
CA PHE A 8 -20.43 38.13 17.83
C PHE A 8 -20.44 36.75 17.16
N PHE A 9 -21.61 36.30 16.71
CA PHE A 9 -21.74 35.05 15.96
C PHE A 9 -21.11 35.10 14.55
N TYR A 10 -21.09 36.27 13.90
CA TYR A 10 -20.47 36.44 12.58
C TYR A 10 -18.94 36.41 12.63
N ARG A 11 -18.30 36.86 13.72
CA ARG A 11 -16.83 36.83 13.84
C ARG A 11 -16.28 35.46 14.25
N ALA A 12 -17.05 34.67 15.01
CA ALA A 12 -16.66 33.30 15.37
C ALA A 12 -16.78 32.31 14.19
N THR A 13 -17.73 32.52 13.27
CA THR A 13 -17.88 31.69 12.06
C THR A 13 -16.85 32.02 10.98
N ALA A 14 -16.46 33.30 10.83
CA ALA A 14 -15.45 33.69 9.85
C ALA A 14 -14.05 33.14 10.17
N LEU A 15 -13.68 33.02 11.46
CA LEU A 15 -12.40 32.45 11.89
C LEU A 15 -12.32 30.93 11.71
N LEU A 16 -13.45 30.22 11.79
CA LEU A 16 -13.50 28.78 11.55
C LEU A 16 -13.38 28.45 10.05
N LEU A 17 -13.94 29.31 9.18
CA LEU A 17 -13.82 29.17 7.72
C LEU A 17 -12.41 29.49 7.21
N SER A 18 -11.70 30.46 7.80
CA SER A 18 -10.31 30.76 7.41
C SER A 18 -9.29 29.69 7.80
N PHE A 19 -9.62 28.77 8.73
CA PHE A 19 -8.76 27.64 9.08
C PHE A 19 -8.94 26.43 8.16
N LEU A 20 -10.09 26.30 7.48
CA LEU A 20 -10.31 25.26 6.47
C LEU A 20 -9.68 25.58 5.11
N GLU A 21 -9.41 26.86 4.80
CA GLU A 21 -8.79 27.27 3.53
C GLU A 21 -7.25 27.16 3.51
N LEU A 22 -6.61 26.90 4.65
CA LEU A 22 -5.15 26.76 4.76
C LEU A 22 -4.64 25.31 4.68
N MET A 23 -5.51 24.36 4.35
CA MET A 23 -5.08 23.03 3.95
C MET A 23 -5.69 22.69 2.60
N PRO A 24 -4.96 22.86 1.48
CA PRO A 24 -5.09 21.93 0.38
C PRO A 24 -4.49 20.60 0.86
N CYS A 25 -5.14 19.96 1.84
CA CYS A 25 -5.04 18.52 1.94
C CYS A 25 -5.68 18.03 0.65
N GLN A 26 -4.83 17.77 -0.35
CA GLN A 26 -5.18 17.13 -1.60
C GLN A 26 -5.68 15.71 -1.23
N LEU A 27 -6.91 15.65 -0.73
CA LEU A 27 -7.66 14.43 -0.48
C LEU A 27 -8.15 13.84 -1.83
N SER A 28 -7.48 14.16 -2.93
CA SER A 28 -7.89 13.89 -4.30
C SER A 28 -7.15 12.73 -4.94
N LYS A 29 -6.26 12.03 -4.23
CA LYS A 29 -5.67 10.75 -4.70
C LYS A 29 -5.41 9.78 -3.55
N LEU A 30 -6.49 9.36 -2.87
CA LEU A 30 -6.49 8.00 -2.32
C LEU A 30 -6.35 7.03 -3.51
N PRO A 31 -5.62 5.90 -3.40
CA PRO A 31 -5.42 4.99 -4.52
C PRO A 31 -6.78 4.45 -4.98
N TYR A 32 -7.31 5.03 -6.05
CA TYR A 32 -8.64 4.76 -6.58
C TYR A 32 -8.57 3.49 -7.43
N ILE A 33 -9.51 2.58 -7.21
CA ILE A 33 -9.92 1.66 -8.26
C ILE A 33 -10.75 2.50 -9.22
N ASP A 34 -10.29 2.70 -10.45
CA ASP A 34 -11.12 3.30 -11.49
C ASP A 34 -12.17 2.31 -11.99
N VAL A 35 -13.21 2.11 -11.17
CA VAL A 35 -14.42 1.36 -11.52
C VAL A 35 -15.21 2.01 -12.66
N SER A 36 -14.87 3.24 -13.10
CA SER A 36 -15.61 3.91 -14.19
C SER A 36 -15.28 3.36 -15.57
N THR A 37 -14.11 2.72 -15.74
CA THR A 37 -13.73 2.04 -17.01
C THR A 37 -13.98 0.53 -17.00
N GLY A 38 -14.15 -0.07 -15.81
CA GLY A 38 -14.32 -1.52 -15.65
C GLY A 38 -13.06 -2.37 -15.92
N ASN A 39 -11.92 -1.75 -16.22
CA ASN A 39 -10.69 -2.48 -16.54
C ASN A 39 -9.94 -2.87 -15.27
N ILE A 40 -9.82 -4.18 -15.02
CA ILE A 40 -9.00 -4.75 -13.95
C ILE A 40 -7.66 -5.18 -14.55
N SER A 41 -6.57 -4.55 -14.13
CA SER A 41 -5.23 -5.04 -14.46
C SER A 41 -4.80 -6.12 -13.48
N VAL A 42 -4.31 -7.24 -14.00
CA VAL A 42 -3.82 -8.37 -13.20
C VAL A 42 -2.30 -8.27 -13.07
N PHE A 43 -1.83 -7.97 -11.86
CA PHE A 43 -0.40 -7.96 -11.52
C PHE A 43 0.24 -9.36 -11.56
N GLU A 44 -0.41 -10.32 -10.90
CA GLU A 44 0.10 -11.67 -10.73
C GLU A 44 -1.04 -12.65 -10.41
N LYS A 45 -0.94 -13.88 -10.90
CA LYS A 45 -1.82 -14.99 -10.54
C LYS A 45 -1.03 -15.93 -9.65
N SER A 46 -0.98 -15.63 -8.35
CA SER A 46 -0.40 -16.54 -7.35
C SER A 46 -1.53 -17.20 -6.55
N GLY A 47 -1.27 -18.39 -6.01
CA GLY A 47 -2.18 -19.04 -5.06
C GLY A 47 -2.13 -18.43 -3.64
N TYR A 48 -1.36 -17.35 -3.46
CA TYR A 48 -0.94 -16.86 -2.16
C TYR A 48 -1.22 -15.35 -2.00
N ALA A 49 -0.84 -14.78 -0.86
CA ALA A 49 -1.22 -13.43 -0.45
C ALA A 49 -0.44 -12.32 -1.19
N SER A 50 -0.62 -12.20 -2.50
CA SER A 50 -0.07 -11.09 -3.28
C SER A 50 -0.53 -9.72 -2.77
N ARG A 51 0.34 -8.71 -2.89
CA ARG A 51 0.05 -7.31 -2.51
C ARG A 51 0.60 -6.35 -3.55
N VAL A 52 -0.06 -5.20 -3.67
CA VAL A 52 0.40 -4.06 -4.46
C VAL A 52 0.34 -2.81 -3.57
N MET A 53 1.37 -1.97 -3.64
CA MET A 53 1.46 -0.70 -2.92
C MET A 53 1.88 0.42 -3.89
N PRO A 54 1.22 1.59 -3.88
CA PRO A 54 1.71 2.76 -4.60
C PRO A 54 2.96 3.34 -3.90
N LEU A 55 3.91 3.84 -4.69
CA LEU A 55 5.12 4.50 -4.22
C LEU A 55 5.02 6.02 -4.40
N SER A 56 5.76 6.78 -3.60
CA SER A 56 5.83 8.24 -3.69
C SER A 56 6.43 8.72 -5.01
N SER A 57 7.15 7.85 -5.72
CA SER A 57 7.64 8.08 -7.08
C SER A 57 6.55 8.08 -8.16
N GLY A 58 5.32 7.66 -7.82
CA GLY A 58 4.23 7.42 -8.77
C GLY A 58 4.24 6.02 -9.40
N ALA A 59 5.26 5.21 -9.13
CA ALA A 59 5.26 3.80 -9.51
C ALA A 59 4.39 2.94 -8.59
N LEU A 60 4.08 1.72 -9.01
CA LEU A 60 3.50 0.68 -8.15
C LEU A 60 4.55 -0.40 -7.92
N ILE A 61 4.63 -0.91 -6.68
CA ILE A 61 5.36 -2.15 -6.39
C ILE A 61 4.36 -3.25 -6.05
N GLY A 62 4.57 -4.42 -6.63
CA GLY A 62 3.82 -5.62 -6.31
C GLY A 62 4.74 -6.69 -5.74
N GLY A 63 4.24 -7.47 -4.79
CA GLY A 63 4.92 -8.59 -4.18
C GLY A 63 4.07 -9.84 -4.24
N TYR A 64 4.71 -10.99 -4.43
CA TYR A 64 4.06 -12.27 -4.50
C TYR A 64 5.01 -13.39 -4.11
N GLU A 65 4.42 -14.49 -3.66
CA GLU A 65 5.12 -15.74 -3.41
C GLU A 65 5.21 -16.55 -4.70
N GLN A 66 6.40 -17.08 -4.99
CA GLN A 66 6.61 -18.06 -6.05
C GLN A 66 7.48 -19.20 -5.54
N GLY A 67 6.86 -20.35 -5.24
CA GLY A 67 7.53 -21.39 -4.47
C GLY A 67 7.78 -20.88 -3.05
N LYS A 68 8.97 -21.10 -2.49
CA LYS A 68 9.30 -20.69 -1.11
C LYS A 68 9.92 -19.29 -0.98
N VAL A 69 9.80 -18.46 -2.02
CA VAL A 69 10.49 -17.15 -2.08
C VAL A 69 9.52 -16.02 -2.42
N ILE A 70 9.85 -14.83 -1.95
CA ILE A 70 9.15 -13.60 -2.33
C ILE A 70 9.83 -12.98 -3.55
N LYS A 71 9.02 -12.68 -4.56
CA LYS A 71 9.42 -11.89 -5.74
C LYS A 71 8.65 -10.58 -5.76
N THR A 72 9.22 -9.58 -6.42
CA THR A 72 8.52 -8.32 -6.66
C THR A 72 8.44 -8.00 -8.15
N LYS A 73 7.52 -7.10 -8.51
CA LYS A 73 7.51 -6.43 -9.81
C LYS A 73 7.23 -4.96 -9.60
N ILE A 74 7.65 -4.15 -10.55
CA ILE A 74 7.39 -2.71 -10.56
C ILE A 74 6.57 -2.37 -11.80
N SER A 75 5.59 -1.49 -11.63
CA SER A 75 4.89 -0.85 -12.74
C SER A 75 5.15 0.65 -12.71
N ARG A 76 5.38 1.24 -13.89
CA ARG A 76 5.60 2.68 -14.08
C ARG A 76 4.50 3.34 -14.92
N ASP A 77 3.47 2.59 -15.25
CA ASP A 77 2.39 2.95 -16.17
C ASP A 77 1.00 2.66 -15.57
N ASP A 78 0.86 2.94 -14.27
CA ASP A 78 -0.38 2.76 -13.50
C ASP A 78 -0.90 1.32 -13.50
N GLY A 79 0.01 0.35 -13.47
CA GLY A 79 -0.31 -1.08 -13.37
C GLY A 79 -0.66 -1.74 -14.70
N LYS A 80 -0.47 -1.07 -15.85
CA LYS A 80 -0.74 -1.66 -17.18
C LYS A 80 0.28 -2.72 -17.55
N THR A 81 1.56 -2.47 -17.25
CA THR A 81 2.66 -3.43 -17.42
C THR A 81 3.45 -3.60 -16.14
N TRP A 82 4.05 -4.79 -15.97
CA TRP A 82 4.76 -5.16 -14.76
C TRP A 82 6.11 -5.78 -15.10
N GLU A 83 7.18 -5.12 -14.65
CA GLU A 83 8.56 -5.54 -14.85
C GLU A 83 9.02 -6.37 -13.65
N SER A 84 9.45 -7.60 -13.91
CA SER A 84 9.94 -8.49 -12.84
C SER A 84 11.24 -7.97 -12.26
N THR A 85 11.34 -8.00 -10.94
CA THR A 85 12.60 -7.76 -10.24
C THR A 85 13.27 -9.10 -9.88
N THR A 86 14.40 -9.03 -9.18
CA THR A 86 15.08 -10.19 -8.60
C THR A 86 14.30 -10.81 -7.42
N VAL A 87 14.78 -11.93 -6.88
CA VAL A 87 14.28 -12.47 -5.60
C VAL A 87 14.45 -11.39 -4.53
N ALA A 88 13.35 -11.02 -3.88
CA ALA A 88 13.32 -9.98 -2.87
C ALA A 88 13.59 -10.52 -1.47
N ALA A 89 13.14 -11.75 -1.20
CA ALA A 89 13.45 -12.46 0.04
C ALA A 89 13.39 -13.97 -0.14
N SER A 90 14.30 -14.67 0.55
CA SER A 90 14.29 -16.12 0.71
C SER A 90 15.02 -16.50 1.98
N VAL A 91 14.52 -17.50 2.70
CA VAL A 91 15.22 -18.10 3.83
C VAL A 91 15.34 -19.60 3.57
N GLU A 92 16.57 -20.13 3.66
CA GLU A 92 16.81 -21.54 3.37
C GLU A 92 15.96 -22.45 4.26
N GLY A 93 15.28 -23.42 3.63
CA GLY A 93 14.43 -24.38 4.32
C GLY A 93 13.07 -23.85 4.79
N LEU A 94 12.79 -22.54 4.66
CA LEU A 94 11.52 -21.94 5.06
C LEU A 94 10.70 -21.49 3.86
N ASP A 95 9.39 -21.50 4.05
CA ASP A 95 8.38 -21.00 3.14
C ASP A 95 8.12 -19.51 3.41
N CYS A 96 8.42 -18.65 2.45
CA CYS A 96 8.30 -17.20 2.62
C CYS A 96 6.97 -16.71 2.05
N ASP A 97 6.10 -16.17 2.89
CA ASP A 97 4.75 -15.75 2.54
C ASP A 97 4.34 -14.40 3.17
N ASN A 98 3.08 -14.01 2.99
CA ASN A 98 2.46 -12.84 3.63
C ASN A 98 3.24 -11.54 3.46
N VAL A 99 3.58 -11.23 2.21
CA VAL A 99 4.28 -10.00 1.84
C VAL A 99 3.49 -8.76 2.27
N ASN A 100 4.20 -7.77 2.81
CA ASN A 100 3.70 -6.45 3.09
C ASN A 100 4.78 -5.40 2.79
N PHE A 101 4.34 -4.20 2.42
CA PHE A 101 5.23 -3.11 2.03
C PHE A 101 4.99 -1.88 2.89
N TYR A 102 6.05 -1.12 3.11
CA TYR A 102 6.00 0.22 3.67
C TYR A 102 7.07 1.07 3.01
N GLU A 103 6.74 2.30 2.61
CA GLU A 103 7.72 3.24 2.07
C GLU A 103 7.97 4.36 3.08
N LYS A 104 9.24 4.72 3.26
CA LYS A 104 9.66 5.89 4.02
C LYS A 104 10.88 6.51 3.38
N ASP A 105 10.80 7.81 3.11
CA ASP A 105 11.89 8.60 2.53
C ASP A 105 12.45 8.01 1.22
N GLY A 106 11.58 7.44 0.38
CA GLY A 106 11.93 6.79 -0.88
C GLY A 106 12.54 5.39 -0.74
N ILE A 107 12.62 4.85 0.48
CA ILE A 107 13.08 3.50 0.77
C ILE A 107 11.88 2.61 0.99
N VAL A 108 11.83 1.49 0.26
CA VAL A 108 10.78 0.47 0.42
C VAL A 108 11.26 -0.62 1.38
N PHE A 109 10.53 -0.76 2.48
CA PHE A 109 10.65 -1.84 3.44
C PHE A 109 9.71 -2.98 3.07
N LEU A 110 10.25 -4.19 3.07
CA LEU A 110 9.52 -5.43 2.80
C LEU A 110 9.42 -6.21 4.11
N ALA A 111 8.20 -6.43 4.58
CA ALA A 111 7.92 -7.39 5.64
C ALA A 111 7.34 -8.66 5.03
N TYR A 112 7.73 -9.80 5.56
CA TYR A 112 7.24 -11.11 5.13
C TYR A 112 7.38 -12.07 6.29
N ARG A 113 6.66 -13.19 6.22
CA ARG A 113 6.78 -14.28 7.19
C ARG A 113 7.58 -15.41 6.55
N ALA A 114 8.42 -16.08 7.32
CA ALA A 114 9.11 -17.29 6.87
C ALA A 114 8.73 -18.47 7.80
N ILE A 115 8.16 -19.55 7.26
CA ILE A 115 7.67 -20.70 8.01
C ILE A 115 8.43 -21.98 7.68
N GLY A 116 8.82 -22.72 8.71
CA GLY A 116 9.33 -24.07 8.58
C GLY A 116 8.22 -25.12 8.69
N TYR A 117 8.11 -25.98 7.67
CA TYR A 117 7.32 -27.21 7.72
C TYR A 117 8.21 -28.44 7.66
N ARG A 118 7.91 -29.44 8.49
CA ARG A 118 8.54 -30.76 8.45
C ARG A 118 8.03 -31.52 7.23
N GLN A 119 8.68 -32.65 6.91
CA GLN A 119 8.28 -33.50 5.77
C GLN A 119 6.85 -34.06 5.91
N ASP A 120 6.35 -34.21 7.13
CA ASP A 120 4.98 -34.64 7.42
C ASP A 120 3.95 -33.48 7.34
N GLY A 121 4.40 -32.27 6.96
CA GLY A 121 3.57 -31.06 6.89
C GLY A 121 3.36 -30.35 8.22
N SER A 122 3.91 -30.86 9.34
CA SER A 122 3.78 -30.19 10.64
C SER A 122 4.65 -28.94 10.73
N PHE A 123 4.11 -27.90 11.37
CA PHE A 123 4.83 -26.64 11.64
C PHE A 123 5.96 -26.88 12.66
N TYR A 124 7.17 -26.39 12.38
CA TYR A 124 8.30 -26.45 13.33
C TYR A 124 8.90 -25.10 13.72
N GLY A 125 8.47 -24.00 13.11
CA GLY A 125 8.91 -22.66 13.51
C GLY A 125 8.58 -21.58 12.49
N SER A 126 8.65 -20.32 12.91
CA SER A 126 8.55 -19.16 12.02
C SER A 126 9.52 -18.07 12.42
N ILE A 127 10.01 -17.34 11.43
CA ILE A 127 10.69 -16.05 11.60
C ILE A 127 9.69 -14.96 11.17
N GLN A 128 9.53 -13.94 12.00
CA GLN A 128 8.67 -12.78 11.78
C GLN A 128 9.51 -11.51 11.82
#